data_AF-A0A6A6MTS4-F1
#
_entry.id   AF-A0A6A6MTS4-F1
#
_cell.length_a   1.000
_cell.length_b   1.000
_cell.length_c   1.000
_cell.angle_alpha   90.00
_cell.angle_beta   90.00
_cell.angle_gamma   90.00
#
_symmetry.space_group_name_H-M   'P 1'
#
loop_
_entity.id
_entity.type
_entity.pdbx_description
1 polymer ?
#
loop_
_entity_poly.entity_id
_entity_poly.type
_entity_poly.pdbx_seq_one_letter_code
_entity_poly.pdbx_strand_id
1 'polypeptide(L)'
;MFPWLHRVDRVIEPNCCVKNSSEVGCSKSVEWETLEREHRVYAFLARGCTLFARREDCIAGALSASSTDNYPEESIRNTLEPHDRVLRRASYWSSKGQSNPAVPETLTYKLVADICVITEISVRPFQAFFQWGSPIYSAKSVRFRMGHPKAPVDDPMGEPCDNFADDNFVWTYTSPEFAMAQENRLQKFELPEPVLCIGGILQVELLGRVQKQEMDGLFYICVSHVQVVGRPLSPPFSVEILEPSGKFVLKASSYTPPLLAENGSCPGPNAYFEGPARDLEQILHLLRGEGVVVEYDWNEEDELDDEMAL
;
A
#
# COMPACT_ATOMS: atom_id res chain seq x y z
N MET A 1 -13.45 -7.77 9.79
CA MET A 1 -14.11 -6.74 8.95
C MET A 1 -13.41 -5.42 9.25
N PHE A 2 -12.96 -4.67 8.25
CA PHE A 2 -12.10 -3.49 8.48
C PHE A 2 -12.82 -2.45 9.35
N PRO A 3 -12.22 -2.00 10.46
CA PRO A 3 -12.88 -1.10 11.40
C PRO A 3 -13.29 0.22 10.73
N TRP A 4 -12.61 0.66 9.67
CA TRP A 4 -12.79 1.94 8.98
C TRP A 4 -14.11 2.11 8.22
N LEU A 5 -14.86 1.04 7.96
CA LEU A 5 -16.11 1.11 7.20
C LEU A 5 -17.24 1.85 7.93
N HIS A 6 -17.12 2.08 9.25
CA HIS A 6 -18.10 2.90 10.00
C HIS A 6 -18.13 4.38 9.56
N ARG A 7 -17.12 4.85 8.83
CA ARG A 7 -17.03 6.23 8.32
C ARG A 7 -17.69 6.44 6.96
N VAL A 8 -18.26 5.39 6.35
CA VAL A 8 -19.02 5.53 5.11
C VAL A 8 -20.30 6.34 5.39
N ASP A 9 -20.45 7.50 4.73
CA ASP A 9 -21.68 8.32 4.83
C ASP A 9 -22.80 7.70 4.01
N ARG A 10 -22.47 7.30 2.77
CA ARG A 10 -23.42 6.67 1.83
C ARG A 10 -22.68 5.89 0.75
N VAL A 11 -23.41 4.98 0.10
CA VAL A 11 -22.93 4.16 -1.01
C VAL A 11 -23.64 4.55 -2.30
N ILE A 12 -22.88 4.73 -3.39
CA ILE A 12 -23.40 5.02 -4.73
C ILE A 12 -23.08 3.85 -5.68
N GLU A 13 -24.12 3.37 -6.36
CA GLU A 13 -24.02 2.35 -7.42
C GLU A 13 -24.68 2.91 -8.70
N PRO A 14 -23.93 3.15 -9.79
CA PRO A 14 -24.45 3.78 -11.01
C PRO A 14 -25.56 2.99 -11.70
N ASN A 15 -25.61 1.66 -11.52
CA ASN A 15 -26.57 0.79 -12.19
C ASN A 15 -27.91 0.63 -11.48
N CYS A 16 -28.14 1.33 -10.37
CA CYS A 16 -29.47 1.38 -9.79
C CYS A 16 -30.30 2.37 -10.62
N CYS A 17 -30.91 1.86 -11.69
CA CYS A 17 -31.92 2.57 -12.46
C CYS A 17 -32.87 3.23 -11.46
N VAL A 18 -32.81 4.56 -11.35
CA VAL A 18 -33.86 5.32 -10.67
C VAL A 18 -35.08 5.12 -11.56
N LYS A 19 -35.85 4.05 -11.29
CA LYS A 19 -37.22 3.99 -11.76
C LYS A 19 -37.86 5.20 -11.11
N ASN A 20 -38.17 6.22 -11.91
CA ASN A 20 -39.11 7.24 -11.52
C ASN A 20 -40.45 6.54 -11.31
N SER A 21 -40.63 5.88 -10.16
CA SER A 21 -41.94 5.45 -9.72
C SER A 21 -42.57 6.68 -9.10
N SER A 22 -43.39 7.35 -9.89
CA SER A 22 -44.53 8.09 -9.37
C SER A 22 -45.48 7.15 -8.63
N GLU A 23 -45.01 6.60 -7.51
CA GLU A 23 -45.78 5.85 -6.53
C GLU A 23 -45.30 6.29 -5.16
N VAL A 24 -46.28 6.67 -4.34
CA VAL A 24 -46.11 7.12 -2.97
C VAL A 24 -45.42 6.00 -2.18
N GLY A 25 -44.09 6.04 -2.11
CA GLY A 25 -43.28 5.01 -1.45
C GLY A 25 -43.47 5.04 0.06
N CYS A 26 -43.81 3.89 0.65
CA CYS A 26 -43.75 3.68 2.09
C CYS A 26 -42.28 3.82 2.54
N SER A 27 -42.00 4.52 3.65
CA SER A 27 -40.62 4.71 4.15
C SER A 27 -39.83 3.39 4.26
N LYS A 28 -40.53 2.28 4.57
CA LYS A 28 -39.96 0.94 4.69
C LYS A 28 -39.43 0.35 3.38
N SER A 29 -40.02 0.69 2.22
CA SER A 29 -39.55 0.12 0.94
C SER A 29 -38.24 0.77 0.49
N VAL A 30 -38.11 2.08 0.69
CA VAL A 30 -36.90 2.84 0.37
C VAL A 30 -35.73 2.46 1.29
N GLU A 31 -36.00 2.21 2.57
CA GLU A 31 -35.02 1.69 3.53
C GLU A 31 -34.50 0.31 3.11
N TRP A 32 -35.40 -0.59 2.68
CA TRP A 32 -35.02 -1.93 2.25
C TRP A 32 -34.13 -1.93 0.99
N GLU A 33 -34.48 -1.16 -0.02
CA GLU A 33 -33.66 -1.00 -1.24
C GLU A 33 -32.26 -0.43 -0.92
N THR A 34 -32.17 0.46 0.07
CA THR A 34 -30.90 1.02 0.53
C THR A 34 -30.03 -0.05 1.18
N LEU A 35 -30.60 -0.86 2.08
CA LEU A 35 -29.89 -1.95 2.76
C LEU A 35 -29.41 -3.03 1.77
N GLU A 36 -30.22 -3.39 0.78
CA GLU A 36 -29.83 -4.35 -0.27
C GLU A 36 -28.66 -3.83 -1.12
N ARG A 37 -28.67 -2.54 -1.48
CA ARG A 37 -27.57 -1.90 -2.19
C ARG A 37 -26.29 -1.90 -1.36
N GLU A 38 -26.37 -1.45 -0.11
CA GLU A 38 -25.22 -1.39 0.80
C GLU A 38 -24.63 -2.78 1.05
N HIS A 39 -25.48 -3.78 1.31
CA HIS A 39 -25.04 -5.16 1.51
C HIS A 39 -24.25 -5.67 0.30
N ARG A 40 -24.76 -5.43 -0.93
CA ARG A 40 -24.11 -5.85 -2.16
C ARG A 40 -22.75 -5.20 -2.36
N VAL A 41 -22.65 -3.89 -2.12
CA VAL A 41 -21.39 -3.15 -2.24
C VAL A 41 -20.40 -3.59 -1.17
N TYR A 42 -20.82 -3.73 0.09
CA TYR A 42 -19.94 -4.19 1.15
C TYR A 42 -19.48 -5.63 0.97
N ALA A 43 -20.35 -6.53 0.49
CA ALA A 43 -19.97 -7.90 0.15
C ALA A 43 -18.95 -7.92 -1.00
N PHE A 44 -19.15 -7.07 -2.01
CA PHE A 44 -18.19 -6.94 -3.11
C PHE A 44 -16.85 -6.34 -2.64
N LEU A 45 -16.88 -5.33 -1.78
CA LEU A 45 -15.69 -4.73 -1.18
C LEU A 45 -14.92 -5.74 -0.34
N ALA A 46 -15.63 -6.50 0.51
CA ALA A 46 -15.04 -7.56 1.32
C ALA A 46 -14.30 -8.59 0.44
N ARG A 47 -14.90 -9.02 -0.68
CA ARG A 47 -14.23 -9.88 -1.67
C ARG A 47 -13.00 -9.22 -2.28
N GLY A 48 -13.09 -7.93 -2.61
CA GLY A 48 -11.95 -7.14 -3.10
C GLY A 48 -10.79 -7.13 -2.11
N CYS A 49 -11.09 -7.06 -0.82
CA CYS A 49 -10.07 -7.04 0.22
C CYS A 49 -9.48 -8.40 0.58
N THR A 50 -10.13 -9.53 0.23
CA THR A 50 -9.65 -10.88 0.56
C THR A 50 -8.99 -11.59 -0.62
N LEU A 51 -9.29 -11.19 -1.85
CA LEU A 51 -8.66 -11.75 -3.04
C LEU A 51 -7.28 -11.07 -3.25
N PHE A 52 -6.20 -11.83 -3.07
CA PHE A 52 -4.82 -11.32 -3.20
C PHE A 52 -4.07 -11.89 -4.42
N ALA A 53 -4.80 -12.27 -5.47
CA ALA A 53 -4.25 -13.00 -6.62
C ALA A 53 -3.06 -12.30 -7.31
N ARG A 54 -2.96 -10.96 -7.19
CA ARG A 54 -1.79 -10.20 -7.63
C ARG A 54 -1.50 -9.09 -6.64
N ARG A 55 -0.32 -9.15 -6.02
CA ARG A 55 0.21 -8.07 -5.19
C ARG A 55 1.12 -7.22 -6.06
N GLU A 56 0.88 -5.91 -6.05
CA GLU A 56 1.61 -4.95 -6.88
C GLU A 56 2.18 -3.85 -5.99
N ASP A 57 3.21 -3.16 -6.50
CA ASP A 57 3.66 -1.92 -5.87
C ASP A 57 2.55 -0.87 -6.01
N CYS A 58 2.09 -0.38 -4.87
CA CYS A 58 0.99 0.55 -4.76
C CYS A 58 1.45 2.01 -4.80
N ILE A 59 2.76 2.30 -4.84
CA ILE A 59 3.23 3.69 -4.95
C ILE A 59 3.06 4.18 -6.39
N ALA A 60 2.33 5.28 -6.57
CA ALA A 60 2.22 5.98 -7.85
C ALA A 60 3.30 7.06 -8.02
N GLY A 61 3.72 7.68 -6.91
CA GLY A 61 4.72 8.74 -6.94
C GLY A 61 5.07 9.29 -5.57
N ALA A 62 6.21 9.97 -5.51
CA ALA A 62 6.64 10.70 -4.32
C ALA A 62 5.97 12.08 -4.27
N LEU A 63 5.48 12.47 -3.08
CA LEU A 63 4.85 13.77 -2.86
C LEU A 63 5.81 14.74 -2.17
N SER A 64 6.37 14.35 -1.02
CA SER A 64 7.24 15.23 -0.24
C SER A 64 8.10 14.47 0.77
N ALA A 65 9.22 15.07 1.14
CA ALA A 65 9.98 14.72 2.33
C ALA A 65 9.88 15.87 3.35
N SER A 66 10.02 15.59 4.65
CA SER A 66 10.09 16.64 5.68
C SER A 66 11.31 17.55 5.52
N SER A 67 12.40 17.02 4.96
CA SER A 67 13.56 17.79 4.56
C SER A 67 14.36 17.06 3.49
N THR A 68 15.16 17.82 2.74
CA THR A 68 16.12 17.30 1.78
C THR A 68 17.44 18.07 1.92
N ASP A 69 18.59 17.39 1.99
CA ASP A 69 19.90 18.04 2.12
C ASP A 69 20.34 18.68 0.79
N ASN A 70 20.70 17.87 -0.21
CA ASN A 70 21.13 18.35 -1.53
C ASN A 70 20.02 18.16 -2.57
N TYR A 71 19.00 19.03 -2.55
CA TYR A 71 17.93 19.02 -3.54
C TYR A 71 18.41 19.61 -4.89
N PRO A 72 18.09 18.99 -6.05
CA PRO A 72 17.24 17.80 -6.24
C PRO A 72 17.99 16.44 -6.25
N GLU A 73 19.31 16.44 -6.16
CA GLU A 73 20.15 15.25 -6.34
C GLU A 73 19.84 14.13 -5.35
N GLU A 74 19.51 14.48 -4.11
CA GLU A 74 19.16 13.58 -3.01
C GLU A 74 17.67 13.63 -2.68
N SER A 75 16.83 13.85 -3.69
CA SER A 75 15.38 14.00 -3.49
C SER A 75 14.66 12.66 -3.23
N ILE A 76 13.48 12.76 -2.63
CA ILE A 76 12.58 11.61 -2.38
C ILE A 76 12.26 10.80 -3.66
N ARG A 77 12.31 11.42 -4.85
CA ARG A 77 12.05 10.71 -6.12
C ARG A 77 12.99 9.53 -6.33
N ASN A 78 14.22 9.61 -5.84
CA ASN A 78 15.20 8.53 -5.93
C ASN A 78 14.75 7.27 -5.17
N THR A 79 13.89 7.40 -4.16
CA THR A 79 13.37 6.25 -3.40
C THR A 79 12.39 5.38 -4.18
N LEU A 80 11.91 5.86 -5.34
CA LEU A 80 11.08 5.08 -6.26
C LEU A 80 11.92 4.10 -7.09
N GLU A 81 13.23 4.33 -7.20
CA GLU A 81 14.14 3.43 -7.90
C GLU A 81 14.51 2.24 -7.00
N PRO A 82 14.35 0.98 -7.46
CA PRO A 82 14.71 -0.19 -6.66
C PRO A 82 16.22 -0.32 -6.38
N HIS A 83 17.04 0.33 -7.21
CA HIS A 83 18.49 0.25 -7.15
C HIS A 83 19.08 1.51 -6.52
N ASP A 84 19.98 1.31 -5.55
CA ASP A 84 20.75 2.39 -4.90
C ASP A 84 21.85 2.98 -5.80
N ARG A 85 21.98 2.49 -7.04
CA ARG A 85 22.88 2.97 -8.08
C ARG A 85 22.21 3.02 -9.45
N VAL A 86 22.10 4.21 -10.02
CA VAL A 86 21.53 4.44 -11.36
C VAL A 86 22.55 5.18 -12.21
N LEU A 87 22.86 4.67 -13.42
CA LEU A 87 23.85 5.25 -14.33
C LEU A 87 25.20 5.59 -13.65
N ARG A 88 25.66 4.71 -12.74
CA ARG A 88 26.87 4.84 -11.92
C ARG A 88 26.85 5.96 -10.86
N ARG A 89 25.69 6.58 -10.64
CA ARG A 89 25.47 7.55 -9.54
C ARG A 89 24.71 6.87 -8.41
N ALA A 90 24.95 7.33 -7.19
CA ALA A 90 24.15 6.91 -6.05
C ALA A 90 22.71 7.43 -6.21
N SER A 91 21.73 6.59 -5.92
CA SER A 91 20.30 6.92 -5.96
C SER A 91 19.72 6.74 -4.57
N TYR A 92 19.47 7.86 -3.88
CA TYR A 92 18.91 7.87 -2.53
C TYR A 92 18.29 9.23 -2.22
N TRP A 93 17.43 9.25 -1.21
CA TRP A 93 17.05 10.46 -0.51
C TRP A 93 17.92 10.68 0.72
N SER A 94 18.22 11.94 1.04
CA SER A 94 18.97 12.36 2.23
C SER A 94 18.22 13.46 2.99
N SER A 95 18.02 13.28 4.29
CA SER A 95 17.51 14.32 5.19
C SER A 95 18.52 15.45 5.38
N LYS A 96 18.08 16.65 5.78
CA LYS A 96 19.00 17.64 6.35
C LYS A 96 19.65 17.14 7.66
N GLY A 97 20.87 17.58 7.91
CA GLY A 97 21.60 17.26 9.14
C GLY A 97 20.92 17.79 10.40
N GLN A 98 20.90 16.97 11.45
CA GLN A 98 20.35 17.34 12.77
C GLN A 98 21.32 17.06 13.90
N SER A 99 21.40 17.98 14.87
CA SER A 99 22.22 17.79 16.07
C SER A 99 21.55 16.85 17.07
N ASN A 100 20.22 16.92 17.18
CA ASN A 100 19.42 16.06 18.02
C ASN A 100 19.00 14.79 17.25
N PRO A 101 19.49 13.59 17.63
CA PRO A 101 19.14 12.35 16.94
C PRO A 101 17.67 11.93 17.13
N ALA A 102 16.92 12.54 18.06
CA ALA A 102 15.52 12.23 18.27
C ALA A 102 14.57 12.92 17.27
N VAL A 103 15.06 13.88 16.47
CA VAL A 103 14.23 14.58 15.47
C VAL A 103 13.93 13.62 14.31
N PRO A 104 12.64 13.30 14.06
CA PRO A 104 12.25 12.36 13.03
C PRO A 104 12.32 12.99 11.63
N GLU A 105 12.21 12.16 10.60
CA GLU A 105 11.95 12.57 9.23
C GLU A 105 10.75 11.81 8.66
N THR A 106 10.11 12.36 7.64
CA THR A 106 8.97 11.74 6.97
C THR A 106 9.14 11.74 5.45
N LEU A 107 8.68 10.66 4.83
CA LEU A 107 8.58 10.51 3.37
C LEU A 107 7.12 10.21 3.02
N THR A 108 6.48 11.09 2.24
CA THR A 108 5.07 11.00 1.89
C THR A 108 4.90 10.63 0.42
N TYR A 109 4.06 9.64 0.17
CA TYR A 109 3.82 9.02 -1.13
C TYR A 109 2.34 9.05 -1.50
N LYS A 110 2.07 9.17 -2.80
CA LYS A 110 0.76 8.96 -3.41
C LYS A 110 0.65 7.52 -3.84
N LEU A 111 -0.45 6.87 -3.52
CA LEU A 111 -0.78 5.53 -3.96
C LEU A 111 -1.48 5.54 -5.34
N VAL A 112 -1.42 4.40 -6.03
CA VAL A 112 -2.03 4.19 -7.36
C VAL A 112 -3.55 4.30 -7.39
N ALA A 113 -4.21 4.19 -6.23
CA ALA A 113 -5.65 4.36 -6.09
C ALA A 113 -6.01 5.00 -4.74
N ASP A 114 -7.15 5.69 -4.72
CA ASP A 114 -7.70 6.29 -3.50
C ASP A 114 -8.10 5.26 -2.45
N ILE A 115 -8.30 4.00 -2.86
CA ILE A 115 -8.56 2.90 -1.95
C ILE A 115 -7.65 1.70 -2.29
N CYS A 116 -6.78 1.36 -1.35
CA CYS A 116 -5.80 0.29 -1.49
C CYS A 116 -5.80 -0.59 -0.23
N VAL A 117 -5.68 -1.90 -0.40
CA VAL A 117 -5.39 -2.82 0.71
C VAL A 117 -3.88 -3.03 0.76
N ILE A 118 -3.24 -2.51 1.79
CA ILE A 118 -1.80 -2.60 1.99
C ILE A 118 -1.51 -3.81 2.89
N THR A 119 -0.60 -4.67 2.42
CA THR A 119 -0.24 -5.91 3.12
C THR A 119 1.19 -5.91 3.63
N GLU A 120 2.09 -5.21 2.94
CA GLU A 120 3.52 -5.20 3.27
C GLU A 120 4.10 -3.84 2.87
N ILE A 121 4.97 -3.30 3.72
CA ILE A 121 5.74 -2.09 3.42
C ILE A 121 7.20 -2.43 3.63
N SER A 122 8.05 -2.04 2.69
CA SER A 122 9.47 -2.28 2.76
C SER A 122 10.26 -0.99 2.57
N VAL A 123 11.33 -0.85 3.35
CA VAL A 123 12.23 0.32 3.28
C VAL A 123 13.67 -0.17 3.25
N ARG A 124 14.48 0.43 2.37
CA ARG A 124 15.91 0.17 2.26
C ARG A 124 16.71 1.39 2.70
N PRO A 125 17.40 1.32 3.85
CA PRO A 125 18.40 2.33 4.22
C PRO A 125 19.50 2.44 3.17
N PHE A 126 20.08 3.62 3.01
CA PHE A 126 21.19 3.81 2.09
C PHE A 126 22.55 3.66 2.78
N GLN A 127 23.46 2.98 2.11
CA GLN A 127 24.87 2.92 2.47
C GLN A 127 25.67 3.89 1.61
N ALA A 128 26.33 4.85 2.25
CA ALA A 128 27.18 5.81 1.57
C ALA A 128 28.52 5.17 1.18
N PHE A 129 28.49 4.28 0.19
CA PHE A 129 29.64 3.53 -0.30
C PHE A 129 30.78 4.40 -0.86
N PHE A 130 30.52 5.69 -1.08
CA PHE A 130 31.51 6.68 -1.49
C PHE A 130 32.23 7.35 -0.31
N GLN A 131 31.79 7.10 0.93
CA GLN A 131 32.44 7.58 2.14
C GLN A 131 33.31 6.49 2.78
N TRP A 132 34.31 6.92 3.56
CA TRP A 132 35.19 6.01 4.28
C TRP A 132 34.39 5.13 5.25
N GLY A 133 34.69 3.82 5.27
CA GLY A 133 33.96 2.85 6.09
C GLY A 133 32.56 2.49 5.57
N SER A 134 32.07 3.15 4.51
CA SER A 134 30.75 2.91 3.91
C SER A 134 29.61 2.89 4.95
N PRO A 135 29.41 4.00 5.69
CA PRO A 135 28.43 4.08 6.77
C PRO A 135 27.00 3.95 6.24
N ILE A 136 26.11 3.47 7.10
CA ILE A 136 24.68 3.28 6.78
C ILE A 136 23.88 4.31 7.57
N TYR A 137 23.12 5.12 6.85
CA TYR A 137 22.34 6.22 7.43
C TYR A 137 20.89 5.81 7.66
N SER A 138 20.67 4.80 8.52
CA SER A 138 19.33 4.31 8.85
C SER A 138 18.69 5.06 10.03
N ALA A 139 17.38 4.91 10.15
CA ALA A 139 16.65 5.18 11.38
C ALA A 139 16.80 4.04 12.40
N LYS A 140 16.43 4.27 13.66
CA LYS A 140 16.33 3.22 14.70
C LYS A 140 15.03 2.43 14.56
N SER A 141 13.94 3.12 14.27
CA SER A 141 12.64 2.53 14.02
C SER A 141 11.91 3.28 12.91
N VAL A 142 10.88 2.63 12.36
CA VAL A 142 9.96 3.22 11.39
C VAL A 142 8.52 3.06 11.83
N ARG A 143 7.68 3.99 11.39
CA ARG A 143 6.23 3.94 11.57
C ARG A 143 5.55 4.34 10.27
N PHE A 144 4.40 3.75 9.98
CA PHE A 144 3.65 4.03 8.77
C PHE A 144 2.32 4.67 9.11
N ARG A 145 1.98 5.74 8.38
CA ARG A 145 0.68 6.39 8.45
C ARG A 145 -0.02 6.31 7.12
N MET A 146 -1.34 6.16 7.15
CA MET A 146 -2.18 6.10 5.95
C MET A 146 -3.40 6.99 6.11
N GLY A 147 -3.79 7.67 5.04
CA GLY A 147 -4.90 8.60 5.10
C GLY A 147 -5.16 9.33 3.79
N HIS A 148 -5.63 10.57 3.93
CA HIS A 148 -6.08 11.39 2.82
C HIS A 148 -5.60 12.85 2.97
N PRO A 149 -5.52 13.59 1.86
CA PRO A 149 -5.23 15.01 1.92
C PRO A 149 -6.48 15.80 2.41
N LYS A 150 -6.28 16.93 3.09
CA LYS A 150 -7.35 17.85 3.56
C LYS A 150 -7.97 18.66 2.43
N ALA A 151 -7.19 18.94 1.40
CA ALA A 151 -7.60 19.62 0.18
C ALA A 151 -7.19 18.75 -1.02
N PRO A 152 -7.82 18.92 -2.20
CA PRO A 152 -7.33 18.28 -3.41
C PRO A 152 -5.84 18.59 -3.57
N VAL A 153 -5.01 17.56 -3.77
CA VAL A 153 -3.61 17.76 -4.10
C VAL A 153 -3.58 18.29 -5.53
N ASP A 154 -3.37 19.60 -5.69
CA ASP A 154 -3.23 20.21 -7.01
C ASP A 154 -2.01 19.60 -7.71
N ASP A 155 -2.28 19.06 -8.90
CA ASP A 155 -1.36 18.56 -9.93
C ASP A 155 -0.28 17.52 -9.54
N PRO A 156 -0.39 16.24 -9.98
CA PRO A 156 0.69 15.24 -9.84
C PRO A 156 1.97 15.58 -10.63
N MET A 157 1.97 16.63 -11.46
CA MET A 157 3.17 17.12 -12.17
C MET A 157 3.88 18.30 -11.48
N GLY A 158 3.39 18.77 -10.34
CA GLY A 158 4.12 19.74 -9.52
C GLY A 158 5.45 19.16 -9.03
N GLU A 159 6.50 19.99 -9.00
CA GLU A 159 7.75 19.62 -8.33
C GLU A 159 7.45 19.27 -6.86
N PRO A 160 7.87 18.09 -6.34
CA PRO A 160 7.73 17.73 -4.94
C PRO A 160 8.45 18.80 -4.13
N CYS A 161 7.68 19.55 -3.34
CA CYS A 161 8.21 20.66 -2.59
C CYS A 161 8.45 20.24 -1.14
N ASP A 162 9.56 20.71 -0.57
CA ASP A 162 9.93 20.50 0.85
C ASP A 162 8.93 21.19 1.83
N ASN A 163 7.81 21.75 1.36
CA ASN A 163 6.84 22.52 2.14
C ASN A 163 5.46 21.86 2.26
N PHE A 164 5.29 20.60 1.86
CA PHE A 164 4.08 19.84 2.20
C PHE A 164 4.12 19.43 3.68
N ALA A 165 3.70 20.34 4.56
CA ALA A 165 3.59 20.09 5.98
C ALA A 165 2.62 18.93 6.28
N ASP A 166 2.92 18.16 7.34
CA ASP A 166 2.04 17.08 7.85
C ASP A 166 0.60 17.57 8.09
N ASP A 167 0.45 18.86 8.38
CA ASP A 167 -0.82 19.55 8.55
C ASP A 167 -1.73 19.54 7.31
N ASN A 168 -1.26 19.12 6.14
CA ASN A 168 -2.07 18.99 4.92
C ASN A 168 -2.82 17.66 4.82
N PHE A 169 -2.55 16.72 5.72
CA PHE A 169 -3.12 15.37 5.67
C PHE A 169 -3.95 15.06 6.92
N VAL A 170 -4.88 14.11 6.76
CA VAL A 170 -5.63 13.49 7.84
C VAL A 170 -5.23 12.03 7.88
N TRP A 171 -4.55 11.65 8.95
CA TRP A 171 -4.13 10.27 9.18
C TRP A 171 -5.29 9.48 9.79
N THR A 172 -5.67 8.42 9.10
CA THR A 172 -6.71 7.51 9.58
C THR A 172 -6.10 6.31 10.26
N TYR A 173 -4.98 5.79 9.75
CA TYR A 173 -4.27 4.69 10.36
C TYR A 173 -2.84 5.08 10.69
N THR A 174 -2.36 4.58 11.83
CA THR A 174 -0.97 4.68 12.28
C THR A 174 -0.54 3.30 12.79
N SER A 175 0.53 2.76 12.23
CA SER A 175 1.07 1.45 12.64
C SER A 175 1.78 1.52 14.00
N PRO A 176 2.08 0.38 14.63
CA PRO A 176 3.13 0.30 15.64
C PRO A 176 4.49 0.77 15.08
N GLU A 177 5.45 1.01 15.96
CA GLU A 177 6.85 1.20 15.56
C GLU A 177 7.52 -0.14 15.29
N PHE A 178 8.29 -0.19 14.21
CA PHE A 178 9.09 -1.35 13.85
C PHE A 178 10.57 -1.01 13.93
N ALA A 179 11.38 -1.88 14.52
CA ALA A 179 12.83 -1.69 14.56
C ALA A 179 13.42 -1.79 13.14
N MET A 180 14.32 -0.86 12.80
CA MET A 180 15.04 -0.86 11.53
C MET A 180 16.49 -1.29 11.78
N ALA A 181 16.93 -2.31 11.04
CA ALA A 181 18.31 -2.78 11.08
C ALA A 181 19.23 -1.78 10.37
N GLN A 182 20.49 -1.70 10.82
CA GLN A 182 21.52 -0.88 10.19
C GLN A 182 22.17 -1.63 9.02
N GLU A 183 21.38 -1.94 7.98
CA GLU A 183 21.79 -2.78 6.85
C GLU A 183 21.25 -2.24 5.53
N ASN A 184 22.09 -2.25 4.47
CA ASN A 184 21.70 -1.85 3.12
C ASN A 184 20.98 -2.97 2.36
N ARG A 185 19.83 -3.38 2.89
CA ARG A 185 18.91 -4.33 2.26
C ARG A 185 17.48 -3.83 2.36
N LEU A 186 16.62 -4.31 1.46
CA LEU A 186 15.20 -4.04 1.54
C LEU A 186 14.63 -4.77 2.76
N GLN A 187 14.26 -4.02 3.79
CA GLN A 187 13.71 -4.56 5.03
C GLN A 187 12.20 -4.54 4.96
N LYS A 188 11.58 -5.70 5.22
CA LYS A 188 10.13 -5.88 5.20
C LYS A 188 9.55 -5.60 6.59
N PHE A 189 8.49 -4.81 6.63
CA PHE A 189 7.75 -4.49 7.85
C PHE A 189 6.32 -5.01 7.73
N GLU A 190 6.04 -6.08 8.48
CA GLU A 190 4.73 -6.73 8.47
C GLU A 190 3.75 -5.96 9.35
N LEU A 191 2.64 -5.54 8.75
CA LEU A 191 1.55 -4.91 9.48
C LEU A 191 0.80 -6.01 10.29
N PRO A 192 0.30 -5.71 11.51
CA PRO A 192 -0.44 -6.70 12.32
C PRO A 192 -1.63 -7.32 11.59
N GLU A 193 -2.25 -6.56 10.71
CA GLU A 193 -3.31 -6.98 9.79
C GLU A 193 -3.20 -6.17 8.49
N PRO A 194 -3.72 -6.67 7.35
CA PRO A 194 -3.85 -5.87 6.15
C PRO A 194 -4.62 -4.58 6.43
N VAL A 195 -4.16 -3.46 5.87
CA VAL A 195 -4.73 -2.14 6.14
C VAL A 195 -5.44 -1.61 4.91
N LEU A 196 -6.70 -1.22 5.06
CA LEU A 196 -7.45 -0.51 4.04
C LEU A 196 -7.09 0.98 4.09
N CYS A 197 -6.17 1.42 3.23
CA CYS A 197 -5.84 2.83 3.04
C CYS A 197 -6.96 3.51 2.23
N ILE A 198 -7.56 4.56 2.80
CA ILE A 198 -8.60 5.38 2.17
C ILE A 198 -8.06 6.80 2.04
N GLY A 199 -8.02 7.32 0.81
CA GLY A 199 -7.42 8.60 0.45
C GLY A 199 -6.14 8.51 -0.38
N GLY A 200 -5.59 7.30 -0.54
CA GLY A 200 -4.43 7.08 -1.40
C GLY A 200 -3.14 7.76 -0.92
N ILE A 201 -2.99 8.08 0.38
CA ILE A 201 -1.76 8.66 0.93
C ILE A 201 -1.11 7.70 1.93
N LEU A 202 0.20 7.54 1.80
CA LEU A 202 1.05 6.81 2.74
C LEU A 202 2.24 7.69 3.15
N GLN A 203 2.54 7.71 4.45
CA GLN A 203 3.73 8.37 4.99
C GLN A 203 4.58 7.37 5.77
N VAL A 204 5.88 7.38 5.51
CA VAL A 204 6.91 6.66 6.26
C VAL A 204 7.53 7.65 7.25
N GLU A 205 7.36 7.42 8.55
CA GLU A 205 8.08 8.15 9.60
C GLU A 205 9.35 7.38 9.98
N LEU A 206 10.49 8.06 9.87
CA LEU A 206 11.83 7.56 10.19
C LEU A 206 12.23 8.12 11.56
N LEU A 207 12.28 7.25 12.57
CA LEU A 207 12.41 7.61 13.98
C LEU A 207 13.79 7.27 14.51
N GLY A 208 14.44 8.27 15.10
CA GLY A 208 15.74 8.12 15.74
C GLY A 208 16.89 7.96 14.73
N ARG A 209 17.76 8.96 14.67
CA ARG A 209 18.95 8.93 13.81
C ARG A 209 20.06 8.12 14.45
N VAL A 210 20.82 7.39 13.64
CA VAL A 210 21.91 6.53 14.14
C VAL A 210 23.27 7.04 13.73
N GLN A 211 23.44 7.39 12.46
CA GLN A 211 24.75 7.72 11.89
C GLN A 211 25.00 9.22 11.84
N LYS A 212 26.24 9.62 12.18
CA LYS A 212 26.75 10.97 11.98
C LYS A 212 27.56 11.08 10.70
N GLN A 213 27.45 12.21 10.03
CA GLN A 213 28.35 12.58 8.94
C GLN A 213 29.66 13.16 9.52
N GLU A 214 30.80 12.72 8.99
CA GLU A 214 32.11 13.15 9.51
C GLU A 214 32.40 14.63 9.23
N MET A 215 31.86 15.19 8.14
CA MET A 215 32.15 16.54 7.69
C MET A 215 31.64 17.63 8.64
N ASP A 216 30.47 17.42 9.25
CA ASP A 216 29.77 18.39 10.10
C ASP A 216 29.43 17.86 11.50
N GLY A 217 29.57 16.56 11.75
CA GLY A 217 29.24 15.92 13.02
C GLY A 217 27.74 15.83 13.34
N LEU A 218 26.87 16.09 12.35
CA LEU A 218 25.41 16.03 12.46
C LEU A 218 24.88 14.64 12.06
N PHE A 219 23.67 14.34 12.51
CA PHE A 219 22.97 13.10 12.21
C PHE A 219 22.12 13.21 10.95
N TYR A 220 22.22 12.20 10.09
CA TYR A 220 21.49 12.10 8.82
C TYR A 220 20.71 10.78 8.74
N ILE A 221 19.64 10.78 7.95
CA ILE A 221 18.95 9.57 7.51
C ILE A 221 18.93 9.57 5.99
N CYS A 222 19.29 8.45 5.38
CA CYS A 222 19.25 8.25 3.95
C CYS A 222 18.49 6.96 3.60
N VAL A 223 17.59 7.05 2.62
CA VAL A 223 16.76 5.94 2.14
C VAL A 223 16.99 5.78 0.65
N SER A 224 17.30 4.55 0.20
CA SER A 224 17.50 4.28 -1.23
C SER A 224 16.24 3.79 -1.93
N HIS A 225 15.37 3.06 -1.23
CA HIS A 225 14.16 2.52 -1.82
C HIS A 225 13.02 2.37 -0.80
N VAL A 226 11.79 2.66 -1.23
CA VAL A 226 10.56 2.34 -0.51
C VAL A 226 9.63 1.58 -1.45
N GLN A 227 9.05 0.50 -0.96
CA GLN A 227 8.08 -0.31 -1.70
C GLN A 227 6.85 -0.55 -0.84
N VAL A 228 5.66 -0.40 -1.43
CA VAL A 228 4.39 -0.65 -0.72
C VAL A 228 3.63 -1.72 -1.49
N VAL A 229 3.53 -2.91 -0.93
CA VAL A 229 2.91 -4.05 -1.59
C VAL A 229 1.47 -4.21 -1.10
N GLY A 230 0.55 -4.26 -2.07
CA GLY A 230 -0.87 -4.36 -1.77
C GLY A 230 -1.72 -4.61 -3.00
N ARG A 231 -2.99 -4.25 -2.87
CA ARG A 231 -3.99 -4.35 -3.93
C ARG A 231 -4.80 -3.05 -4.03
N PRO A 232 -4.72 -2.31 -5.15
CA PRO A 232 -5.69 -1.26 -5.43
C PRO A 232 -7.07 -1.86 -5.69
N LEU A 233 -8.13 -1.20 -5.19
CA LEU A 233 -9.51 -1.61 -5.49
C LEU A 233 -10.17 -0.75 -6.59
N SER A 234 -9.41 0.15 -7.20
CA SER A 234 -9.76 0.85 -8.44
C SER A 234 -9.53 -0.06 -9.66
N PRO A 235 -10.31 0.06 -10.77
CA PRO A 235 -11.48 0.93 -10.98
C PRO A 235 -12.82 0.49 -10.35
N PRO A 236 -13.04 -0.74 -9.82
CA PRO A 236 -14.34 -1.11 -9.27
C PRO A 236 -14.85 -0.19 -8.15
N PHE A 237 -13.93 0.39 -7.36
CA PHE A 237 -14.25 1.31 -6.28
C PHE A 237 -13.53 2.65 -6.44
N SER A 238 -14.24 3.73 -6.07
CA SER A 238 -13.64 5.04 -5.84
C SER A 238 -14.24 5.66 -4.58
N VAL A 239 -13.52 6.61 -3.99
CA VAL A 239 -13.93 7.27 -2.75
C VAL A 239 -13.98 8.77 -2.94
N GLU A 240 -15.01 9.41 -2.39
CA GLU A 240 -15.09 10.86 -2.27
C GLU A 240 -15.16 11.23 -0.79
N ILE A 241 -14.19 12.00 -0.30
CA ILE A 241 -14.06 12.31 1.13
C ILE A 241 -14.82 13.60 1.42
N LEU A 242 -15.67 13.55 2.44
CA LEU A 242 -16.56 14.63 2.85
C LEU A 242 -15.92 15.40 4.02
N GLU A 243 -15.08 16.37 3.70
CA GLU A 243 -14.54 17.32 4.68
C GLU A 243 -15.61 18.31 5.18
N PRO A 244 -15.58 18.74 6.46
CA PRO A 244 -14.62 18.40 7.51
C PRO A 244 -15.00 17.16 8.34
N SER A 245 -16.07 16.45 7.96
CA SER A 245 -16.62 15.36 8.78
C SER A 245 -15.73 14.11 8.84
N GLY A 246 -14.77 14.00 7.92
CA GLY A 246 -13.94 12.82 7.73
C GLY A 246 -14.74 11.58 7.28
N LYS A 247 -16.04 11.71 6.99
CA LYS A 247 -16.81 10.65 6.36
C LYS A 247 -16.48 10.58 4.87
N PHE A 248 -16.88 9.49 4.22
CA PHE A 248 -16.66 9.35 2.79
C PHE A 248 -17.81 8.65 2.08
N VAL A 249 -17.96 8.96 0.79
CA VAL A 249 -18.88 8.31 -0.13
C VAL A 249 -18.14 7.22 -0.87
N LEU A 250 -18.61 5.98 -0.74
CA LEU A 250 -18.08 4.85 -1.49
C LEU A 250 -18.87 4.69 -2.80
N LYS A 251 -18.18 4.81 -3.94
CA LYS A 251 -18.77 4.60 -5.27
C LYS A 251 -18.32 3.25 -5.79
N ALA A 252 -19.26 2.40 -6.21
CA ALA A 252 -19.00 1.08 -6.79
C ALA A 252 -19.47 1.06 -8.25
N SER A 253 -18.53 0.98 -9.19
CA SER A 253 -18.79 1.24 -10.61
C SER A 253 -19.03 -0.04 -11.44
N SER A 254 -18.53 -1.19 -10.97
CA SER A 254 -18.69 -2.47 -11.67
C SER A 254 -18.58 -3.64 -10.69
N TYR A 255 -19.49 -4.62 -10.80
CA TYR A 255 -19.42 -5.90 -10.08
C TYR A 255 -18.74 -7.00 -10.89
N THR A 256 -18.33 -6.69 -12.11
CA THR A 256 -17.67 -7.67 -12.97
C THR A 256 -16.26 -7.86 -12.44
N PRO A 257 -15.87 -9.08 -12.03
CA PRO A 257 -14.46 -9.39 -11.78
C PRO A 257 -13.66 -9.01 -13.03
N PRO A 258 -12.41 -8.53 -12.92
CA PRO A 258 -11.56 -8.44 -14.08
C PRO A 258 -11.51 -9.83 -14.72
N LEU A 259 -12.03 -9.98 -15.93
CA LEU A 259 -11.79 -11.17 -16.71
C LEU A 259 -10.28 -11.26 -16.88
N LEU A 260 -9.70 -12.36 -16.43
CA LEU A 260 -8.31 -12.68 -16.67
C LEU A 260 -8.06 -12.53 -18.18
N ALA A 261 -7.11 -11.68 -18.56
CA ALA A 261 -6.63 -11.63 -19.92
C ALA A 261 -5.84 -12.92 -20.17
N GLU A 262 -6.53 -13.99 -20.53
CA GLU A 262 -5.92 -15.15 -21.19
C GLU A 262 -5.54 -14.72 -22.62
N ASN A 263 -4.32 -14.25 -22.78
CA ASN A 263 -3.71 -14.17 -24.10
C ASN A 263 -2.99 -15.51 -24.39
N GLY A 264 -3.55 -16.31 -25.31
CA GLY A 264 -2.76 -17.22 -26.14
C GLY A 264 -3.36 -18.59 -26.49
N SER A 265 -4.23 -18.63 -27.51
CA SER A 265 -4.45 -19.72 -28.51
C SER A 265 -4.98 -21.13 -28.11
N CYS A 266 -6.14 -21.49 -28.70
CA CYS A 266 -6.91 -22.76 -28.64
C CYS A 266 -6.33 -23.92 -29.52
N PRO A 267 -6.98 -25.11 -29.71
CA PRO A 267 -8.12 -25.78 -29.03
C PRO A 267 -7.95 -27.31 -28.75
N GLY A 268 -8.78 -27.90 -27.88
CA GLY A 268 -9.00 -29.36 -27.81
C GLY A 268 -10.09 -29.78 -26.79
N PRO A 269 -10.97 -30.77 -27.09
CA PRO A 269 -12.23 -30.96 -26.36
C PRO A 269 -12.16 -32.00 -25.23
N ASN A 270 -13.05 -31.82 -24.25
CA ASN A 270 -13.45 -32.74 -23.17
C ASN A 270 -12.48 -32.90 -21.97
N ALA A 271 -12.80 -32.22 -20.88
CA ALA A 271 -12.77 -32.82 -19.54
C ALA A 271 -13.75 -32.11 -18.61
N TYR A 272 -14.34 -32.90 -17.72
CA TYR A 272 -15.57 -32.72 -16.97
C TYR A 272 -15.54 -31.60 -15.92
N PHE A 273 -16.74 -31.08 -15.67
CA PHE A 273 -17.09 -30.19 -14.56
C PHE A 273 -16.83 -30.86 -13.19
N GLU A 274 -15.85 -30.37 -12.45
CA GLU A 274 -15.76 -30.41 -10.98
C GLU A 274 -14.99 -29.15 -10.58
N GLY A 275 -15.45 -28.14 -9.85
CA GLY A 275 -16.62 -27.86 -9.03
C GLY A 275 -16.17 -26.76 -8.03
N PRO A 276 -16.91 -25.64 -7.83
CA PRO A 276 -16.54 -24.54 -6.91
C PRO A 276 -16.54 -24.89 -5.41
N ALA A 277 -16.63 -26.17 -5.07
CA ALA A 277 -16.90 -26.64 -3.71
C ALA A 277 -15.67 -26.58 -2.79
N ARG A 278 -14.45 -26.74 -3.34
CA ARG A 278 -13.22 -26.73 -2.53
C ARG A 278 -12.92 -25.37 -1.89
N ASP A 279 -13.32 -24.28 -2.54
CA ASP A 279 -13.15 -22.91 -2.02
C ASP A 279 -14.10 -22.60 -0.86
N LEU A 280 -15.31 -23.17 -0.86
CA LEU A 280 -16.30 -22.97 0.19
C LEU A 280 -15.96 -23.70 1.49
N GLU A 281 -15.31 -24.87 1.39
CA GLU A 281 -14.84 -25.62 2.57
C GLU A 281 -13.71 -24.89 3.30
N GLN A 282 -12.80 -24.25 2.57
CA GLN A 282 -11.73 -23.43 3.17
C GLN A 282 -12.29 -22.19 3.90
N ILE A 283 -13.33 -21.56 3.34
CA ILE A 283 -14.04 -20.44 3.96
C ILE A 283 -14.75 -20.87 5.25
N LEU A 284 -15.32 -22.08 5.29
CA LEU A 284 -16.00 -22.61 6.48
C LEU A 284 -15.03 -23.06 7.57
N HIS A 285 -13.86 -23.60 7.22
CA HIS A 285 -12.83 -24.00 8.18
C HIS A 285 -12.24 -22.79 8.94
N LEU A 286 -12.04 -21.66 8.25
CA LEU A 286 -11.55 -20.42 8.87
C LEU A 286 -12.59 -19.75 9.80
N LEU A 287 -13.89 -19.93 9.52
CA LEU A 287 -14.96 -19.39 10.37
C LEU A 287 -15.20 -20.19 11.66
N ARG A 288 -14.69 -21.43 11.76
CA ARG A 288 -14.88 -22.29 12.96
C ARG A 288 -13.69 -22.35 13.90
N GLY A 289 -12.53 -21.80 13.54
CA GLY A 289 -11.37 -21.75 14.44
C GLY A 289 -10.79 -23.13 14.80
N GLU A 290 -10.95 -24.14 13.94
CA GLU A 290 -10.23 -25.41 14.08
C GLU A 290 -8.98 -25.39 13.21
N GLY A 291 -7.81 -25.25 13.86
CA GLY A 291 -6.52 -25.36 13.21
C GLY A 291 -6.25 -26.81 12.82
N VAL A 292 -6.04 -27.05 11.53
CA VAL A 292 -5.45 -28.30 11.03
C VAL A 292 -4.10 -27.97 10.43
N VAL A 293 -3.05 -28.51 11.06
CA VAL A 293 -1.69 -28.54 10.53
C VAL A 293 -1.71 -29.48 9.33
N VAL A 294 -1.43 -28.97 8.14
CA VAL A 294 -1.07 -29.80 7.00
C VAL A 294 0.45 -29.73 6.89
N GLU A 295 1.12 -30.76 7.40
CA GLU A 295 2.51 -31.04 7.07
C GLU A 295 2.61 -31.31 5.57
N TYR A 296 3.40 -30.51 4.88
CA TYR A 296 3.86 -30.85 3.54
C TYR A 296 5.23 -31.51 3.68
N ASP A 297 5.22 -32.83 3.55
CA ASP A 297 6.38 -33.69 3.38
C ASP A 297 7.07 -33.33 2.06
N TRP A 298 8.24 -32.70 2.16
CA TRP A 298 9.10 -32.44 1.00
C TRP A 298 10.01 -33.65 0.83
N ASN A 299 9.51 -34.66 0.12
CA ASN A 299 10.35 -35.74 -0.37
C ASN A 299 9.94 -36.05 -1.80
N GLU A 300 10.65 -35.44 -2.74
CA GLU A 300 10.91 -36.04 -4.04
C GLU A 300 12.23 -35.45 -4.56
N GLU A 301 13.22 -36.34 -4.59
CA GLU A 301 14.52 -36.22 -5.21
C GLU A 301 14.35 -35.98 -6.71
N ASP A 302 15.13 -35.05 -7.27
CA ASP A 302 15.52 -35.13 -8.68
C ASP A 302 16.99 -34.76 -8.79
N GLU A 303 17.79 -35.81 -8.94
CA GLU A 303 19.19 -35.78 -9.37
C GLU A 303 19.30 -35.17 -10.77
N LEU A 304 20.16 -34.17 -10.94
CA LEU A 304 20.73 -33.83 -12.25
C LEU A 304 22.24 -33.59 -12.07
N ASP A 305 22.97 -34.70 -12.17
CA ASP A 305 24.37 -34.71 -12.58
C ASP A 305 24.43 -34.58 -14.12
N ASP A 306 25.24 -33.66 -14.62
CA ASP A 306 26.39 -33.96 -15.49
C ASP A 306 26.91 -32.69 -16.18
N GLU A 307 28.04 -32.23 -15.65
CA GLU A 307 29.31 -32.04 -16.36
C GLU A 307 29.24 -31.73 -17.89
N MET A 308 29.66 -30.52 -18.28
CA MET A 308 30.37 -30.34 -19.54
C MET A 308 31.61 -29.46 -19.37
N ALA A 309 32.74 -30.13 -19.53
CA ALA A 309 34.07 -29.60 -19.69
C ALA A 309 34.19 -28.68 -20.92
N LEU A 310 34.80 -27.51 -20.73
CA LEU A 310 36.05 -27.03 -21.37
C LEU A 310 36.26 -25.53 -21.08
#